data_AF-A0A5S9M913-F1
#
_entry.id   AF-A0A5S9M913-F1
#
_cell.length_a   1.000
_cell.length_b   1.000
_cell.length_c   1.000
_cell.angle_alpha   90.00
_cell.angle_beta   90.00
_cell.angle_gamma   90.00
#
_symmetry.space_group_name_H-M   'P 1'
#
loop_
_entity.id
_entity.type
_entity.pdbx_description
1 polymer ?
#
loop_
_entity_poly.entity_id
_entity_poly.type
_entity_poly.pdbx_seq_one_letter_code
_entity_poly.pdbx_strand_id
1 'polypeptide(L)' 'MLETWHKIWTWDQRQYRTYTGDFEWYDERSIDPKEAQIDIYIAVDEKMIAKTNTIS' A
#
# COMPACT_ATOMS: atom_id res chain seq x y z
N MET A 1 9.55 6.51 -6.19
CA MET A 1 9.40 6.50 -4.71
C MET A 1 8.49 7.61 -4.22
N LEU A 2 8.85 8.89 -4.36
CA LEU A 2 8.01 10.01 -3.85
C LEU A 2 6.58 9.99 -4.43
N GLU A 3 6.43 9.71 -5.72
CA GLU A 3 5.11 9.65 -6.36
C GLU A 3 4.25 8.49 -5.85
N THR A 4 4.84 7.32 -5.56
CA THR A 4 4.11 6.16 -5.05
C THR A 4 3.59 6.41 -3.64
N TRP A 5 4.43 6.96 -2.76
CA TRP A 5 4.00 7.36 -1.43
C TRP A 5 2.93 8.45 -1.50
N HIS A 6 3.08 9.44 -2.39
CA HIS A 6 2.03 10.46 -2.60
C HIS A 6 0.70 9.80 -2.96
N LYS A 7 0.68 8.85 -3.91
CA LYS A 7 -0.53 8.09 -4.28
C LYS A 7 -1.13 7.34 -3.10
N ILE A 8 -0.32 6.69 -2.26
CA ILE A 8 -0.78 6.00 -1.04
C ILE A 8 -1.41 6.99 -0.05
N TRP A 9 -0.82 8.18 0.11
CA TRP A 9 -1.31 9.22 1.00
C TRP A 9 -2.57 9.92 0.50
N THR A 10 -2.76 9.99 -0.82
CA THR A 10 -3.96 10.54 -1.46
C THR A 10 -5.02 9.49 -1.81
N TRP A 11 -4.80 8.23 -1.45
CA TRP A 11 -5.75 7.15 -1.73
C TRP A 11 -7.07 7.39 -0.96
N ASP A 12 -8.19 7.30 -1.67
CA ASP A 12 -9.55 7.60 -1.15
C ASP A 12 -9.94 6.74 0.05
N GLN A 13 -9.38 5.54 0.17
CA GLN A 13 -9.67 4.61 1.25
C GLN A 13 -8.67 4.66 2.40
N ARG A 14 -7.81 5.69 2.45
CA ARG A 14 -6.75 5.81 3.47
C ARG A 14 -7.25 5.80 4.92
N GLN A 15 -8.52 6.13 5.18
CA GLN A 15 -9.12 6.03 6.53
C GLN A 15 -9.10 4.62 7.11
N TYR A 16 -8.93 3.58 6.29
CA TYR A 16 -8.85 2.20 6.77
C TYR A 16 -7.44 1.79 7.19
N ARG A 17 -6.44 2.66 7.01
CA ARG A 17 -5.08 2.38 7.45
C ARG A 17 -5.03 2.27 8.97
N THR A 18 -4.40 1.21 9.45
CA THR A 18 -4.19 0.99 10.88
C THR A 18 -2.89 1.60 11.37
N TYR A 19 -1.98 1.94 10.45
CA TYR A 19 -0.65 2.50 10.73
C TYR A 19 0.21 1.61 11.63
N THR A 20 -0.12 0.31 11.73
CA THR A 20 0.62 -0.65 12.54
C THR A 20 1.76 -1.33 11.78
N GLY A 21 1.80 -1.21 10.46
CA GLY A 21 2.86 -1.81 9.65
C GLY A 21 2.77 -1.37 8.19
N ASP A 22 3.60 -0.41 7.82
CA ASP A 22 3.86 -0.08 6.43
C ASP A 22 5.31 -0.44 6.12
N PHE A 23 5.54 -1.24 5.08
CA PHE A 23 6.88 -1.68 4.73
C PHE A 23 7.05 -1.90 3.22
N GLU A 24 8.30 -1.80 2.80
CA GLU A 24 8.74 -2.02 1.42
C GLU A 24 9.38 -3.41 1.35
N TRP A 25 8.96 -4.22 0.39
CA TRP A 25 9.50 -5.55 0.13
C TRP A 25 10.34 -5.53 -1.14
N TYR A 26 11.59 -5.96 -1.00
CA TYR A 26 12.60 -5.97 -2.05
C TYR A 26 12.99 -7.42 -2.34
N ASP A 27 12.71 -7.89 -3.54
CA ASP A 27 13.11 -9.22 -4.01
C ASP A 27 14.05 -9.11 -5.23
N GLU A 28 14.25 -10.21 -5.96
CA GLU A 28 15.11 -10.26 -7.14
C GLU A 28 14.76 -9.23 -8.23
N ARG A 29 13.50 -8.76 -8.27
CA ARG A 29 13.05 -7.72 -9.21
C ARG A 29 13.58 -6.32 -8.85
N SER A 30 14.14 -6.15 -7.66
CA SER A 30 14.70 -4.87 -7.19
C SER A 30 16.19 -4.68 -7.52
N ILE A 31 16.83 -5.68 -8.12
CA ILE A 31 18.29 -5.72 -8.32
C ILE A 31 18.76 -4.71 -9.38
N ASP A 32 18.04 -4.57 -10.51
CA ASP A 32 18.40 -3.59 -11.54
C ASP A 32 17.81 -2.22 -11.17
N PRO A 33 18.63 -1.22 -10.77
CA PRO A 33 18.13 0.08 -10.37
C PRO A 33 17.42 0.87 -11.47
N LYS A 34 17.59 0.51 -12.75
CA LYS A 34 16.89 1.17 -13.87
C LYS A 34 15.45 0.67 -14.03
N GLU A 35 15.19 -0.57 -13.64
CA GLU A 35 13.91 -1.26 -13.82
C GLU A 35 13.39 -1.87 -12.51
N ALA A 36 13.86 -1.35 -11.37
CA ALA A 36 13.60 -1.91 -10.06
C ALA A 36 12.11 -1.91 -9.72
N GLN A 37 11.61 -3.07 -9.27
CA GLN A 37 10.26 -3.21 -8.75
C GLN A 37 10.31 -3.44 -7.24
N ILE A 38 9.44 -2.72 -6.52
CA ILE A 38 9.32 -2.77 -5.07
C ILE A 38 7.83 -2.87 -4.76
N ASP A 39 7.47 -3.83 -3.91
CA ASP A 39 6.11 -3.93 -3.39
C ASP A 39 6.02 -3.12 -2.09
N ILE A 40 4.95 -2.32 -1.95
CA ILE A 40 4.68 -1.57 -0.72
C ILE A 40 3.43 -2.16 -0.07
N TYR A 41 3.59 -2.66 1.15
CA TYR A 41 2.50 -3.19 1.96
C TYR A 41 2.05 -2.12 2.96
N ILE A 42 0.73 -1.88 3.00
CA ILE A 42 0.10 -0.91 3.89
C ILE A 42 -0.89 -1.67 4.77
N ALA A 43 -0.72 -1.57 6.09
CA ALA A 43 -1.64 -2.22 7.02
C ALA A 43 -3.00 -1.51 7.03
N VAL A 44 -4.06 -2.31 6.85
CA VAL A 44 -5.45 -1.85 6.78
C VAL A 44 -6.36 -2.70 7.66
N ASP A 45 -7.48 -2.13 8.11
CA ASP A 45 -8.50 -2.85 8.87
C ASP A 45 -9.42 -3.63 7.92
N GLU A 46 -9.24 -4.96 7.91
CA GLU A 46 -10.02 -5.90 7.10
C GLU A 46 -11.53 -5.77 7.33
N LYS A 47 -11.98 -5.55 8.58
CA LYS A 47 -13.41 -5.44 8.90
C LYS A 47 -14.02 -4.17 8.32
N MET A 48 -13.23 -3.10 8.23
CA MET A 48 -13.70 -1.84 7.65
C MET A 48 -13.79 -1.93 6.13
N ILE A 49 -12.82 -2.58 5.48
CA ILE A 49 -12.83 -2.81 4.02
C ILE A 49 -13.97 -3.74 3.61
N ALA A 50 -14.16 -4.85 4.33
CA ALA A 50 -15.21 -5.81 4.03
C ALA A 50 -16.61 -5.18 4.09
N LYS A 51 -16.88 -4.32 5.08
CA LYS A 51 -18.15 -3.58 5.19
C LYS A 51 -18.42 -2.66 4.00
N THR A 52 -17.40 -2.02 3.44
CA THR A 52 -17.53 -1.15 2.27
C THR A 52 -17.92 -1.95 1.02
N ASN A 53 -17.36 -3.16 0.87
CA ASN A 53 -17.62 -4.02 -0.28
C ASN A 53 -19.00 -4.69 -0.25
N THR A 54 -19.60 -4.89 0.93
CA THR A 54 -20.95 -5.48 1.06
C THR A 54 -22.08 -4.46 0.90
N ILE A 55 -21.77 -3.16 0.89
CA ILE A 55 -22.75 -2.06 0.76
C ILE A 55 -22.77 -1.49 -0.68
N SER A 56 -21.95 -2.01 -1.60
CA SER A 56 -21.92 -1.63 -3.03
C SER A 56 -22.73 -2.56 -3.92
#